data_AF-A0A6G2VLS0-F1
#
_entry.id   AF-A0A6G2VLS0-F1
#
_cell.length_a   1.000
_cell.length_b   1.000
_cell.length_c   1.000
_cell.angle_alpha   90.00
_cell.angle_beta   90.00
_cell.angle_gamma   90.00
#
_symmetry.space_group_name_H-M   'P 1'
#
loop_
_entity.id
_entity.type
_entity.pdbx_description
1 polymer ?
#
loop_
_entity_poly.entity_id
_entity_poly.type
_entity_poly.pdbx_seq_one_letter_code
_entity_poly.pdbx_strand_id
1 'polypeptide(L)'
;MEPVAAVAVLDALGRVTGWSEGARLLTGHRADDVVGRPAADLLADGVADATITAHSGIIVLRHRDGYRIEVPVTACPVTDADGTHTGYVVTADQPETRLAAQAFDQASMSMSVFDLQQRYLRVNDAACKVMGVSEVALNGRFFPDTVGDADYHHGFLHHLREVAETGRPVRYESFARAPALNREHLWSIEMWPLRAGSGEVTAVGIAAFDNTEQYWARRRLALLNEAATGIGTTLDVVRTAEELIELLVPSYADFVSVDLLDWVLGAEEPPALPDAGVELRRVAHGSARPGNPGAALRIGEPHVYRPALPPARALRE
;
A
#
# COMPACT_ATOMS: atom_id res chain seq x y z
N MET A 1 7.48 -22.45 16.36
CA MET A 1 8.46 -21.88 17.30
C MET A 1 8.44 -20.40 17.12
N GLU A 2 8.00 -19.65 18.13
CA GLU A 2 8.30 -18.23 18.20
C GLU A 2 9.83 -18.03 18.07
N PRO A 3 10.29 -16.95 17.44
CA PRO A 3 11.71 -16.62 17.45
C PRO A 3 12.13 -16.35 18.90
N VAL A 4 12.73 -17.36 19.54
CA VAL A 4 13.25 -17.20 20.90
C VAL A 4 14.53 -16.40 20.79
N ALA A 5 14.55 -15.21 21.41
CA ALA A 5 15.72 -14.36 21.43
C ALA A 5 16.94 -15.12 21.96
N ALA A 6 18.05 -15.06 21.22
CA ALA A 6 19.33 -15.61 21.66
C ALA A 6 19.97 -14.61 22.64
N VAL A 7 20.04 -15.00 23.91
CA VAL A 7 20.50 -14.17 25.01
C VAL A 7 21.47 -14.96 25.87
N ALA A 8 22.58 -14.32 26.23
CA ALA A 8 23.53 -14.80 27.22
C ALA A 8 23.66 -13.75 28.33
N VAL A 9 23.84 -14.19 29.57
CA VAL A 9 24.19 -13.31 30.69
C VAL A 9 25.60 -13.65 31.12
N LEU A 10 26.43 -12.62 31.27
CA LEU A 10 27.82 -12.71 31.68
C LEU A 10 27.99 -12.01 33.05
N ASP A 11 28.86 -12.53 33.91
CA ASP A 11 29.32 -11.81 35.08
C ASP A 11 30.41 -10.76 34.74
N ALA A 12 30.84 -9.99 35.73
CA ALA A 12 31.89 -8.97 35.60
C ALA A 12 33.26 -9.54 35.18
N LEU A 13 33.47 -10.85 35.29
CA LEU A 13 34.69 -11.54 34.85
C LEU A 13 34.53 -12.17 33.45
N GLY A 14 33.37 -11.99 32.81
CA GLY A 14 33.07 -12.54 31.49
C GLY A 14 32.72 -14.03 31.49
N ARG A 15 32.30 -14.60 32.62
CA ARG A 15 31.78 -15.98 32.69
C ARG A 15 30.28 -16.00 32.42
N VAL A 16 29.82 -17.02 31.73
CA VAL A 16 28.40 -17.20 31.41
C VAL A 16 27.64 -17.58 32.69
N THR A 17 26.65 -16.78 33.08
CA THR A 17 25.76 -17.03 34.21
C THR A 17 24.33 -17.34 33.78
N GLY A 18 23.97 -17.00 32.53
CA GLY A 18 22.66 -17.30 31.95
C GLY A 18 22.76 -17.62 30.46
N TRP A 19 21.92 -18.52 29.98
CA TRP A 19 21.90 -18.98 28.60
C TRP A 19 20.47 -19.28 28.15
N SER A 20 19.98 -18.53 27.16
CA SER A 20 18.60 -18.72 26.67
C SER A 20 18.48 -19.93 25.75
N GLU A 21 17.24 -20.37 25.54
CA GLU A 21 16.93 -21.40 24.56
C GLU A 21 17.27 -20.96 23.12
N GLY A 22 17.12 -19.66 22.80
CA GLY A 22 17.59 -19.10 21.54
C GLY A 22 19.10 -19.20 21.37
N ALA A 23 19.88 -19.00 22.44
CA ALA A 23 21.34 -19.14 22.41
C ALA A 23 21.76 -20.61 22.20
N ARG A 24 21.02 -21.58 22.78
CA ARG A 24 21.18 -23.02 22.49
C ARG A 24 20.88 -23.34 21.04
N LEU A 25 19.80 -22.81 20.48
CA LEU A 25 19.45 -23.04 19.06
C LEU A 25 20.48 -22.43 18.11
N LEU A 26 21.03 -21.27 18.45
CA LEU A 26 22.03 -20.58 17.63
C LEU A 26 23.39 -21.29 17.66
N THR A 27 23.83 -21.79 18.82
CA THR A 27 25.20 -22.30 19.01
C THR A 27 25.30 -23.82 19.16
N GLY A 28 24.16 -24.48 19.39
CA GLY A 28 24.06 -25.91 19.67
C GLY A 28 24.43 -26.30 21.12
N HIS A 29 25.00 -25.39 21.91
CA HIS A 29 25.44 -25.65 23.28
C HIS A 29 24.29 -25.52 24.29
N ARG A 30 24.13 -26.50 25.19
CA ARG A 30 23.12 -26.44 26.26
C ARG A 30 23.64 -25.54 27.39
N ALA A 31 22.72 -24.97 28.17
CA ALA A 31 23.06 -24.15 29.33
C ALA A 31 24.03 -24.89 30.29
N ASP A 32 23.77 -26.17 30.56
CA ASP A 32 24.61 -27.01 31.44
C ASP A 32 26.06 -27.17 30.94
N ASP A 33 26.30 -27.01 29.64
CA ASP A 33 27.63 -27.16 29.05
C ASP A 33 28.47 -25.88 29.16
N VAL A 34 27.82 -24.72 29.31
CA VAL A 34 28.45 -23.39 29.15
C VAL A 34 28.35 -22.51 30.39
N VAL A 35 27.30 -22.66 31.20
CA VAL A 35 27.13 -21.87 32.42
C VAL A 35 28.28 -22.17 33.39
N GLY A 36 28.85 -21.12 33.96
CA GLY A 36 30.05 -21.13 34.80
C GLY A 36 31.37 -21.07 34.03
N ARG A 37 31.37 -21.21 32.69
CA ARG A 37 32.59 -21.17 31.87
C ARG A 37 32.85 -19.76 31.31
N PRO A 38 34.12 -19.43 30.96
CA PRO A 38 34.43 -18.19 30.26
C PRO A 38 33.69 -18.11 28.92
N ALA A 39 33.07 -16.96 28.62
CA ALA A 39 32.42 -16.75 27.33
C ALA A 39 33.42 -16.78 26.15
N ALA A 40 34.69 -16.49 26.43
CA ALA A 40 35.77 -16.55 25.46
C ALA A 40 35.95 -17.95 24.84
N ASP A 41 35.59 -19.02 25.56
CA ASP A 41 35.69 -20.40 25.06
C ASP A 41 34.71 -20.68 23.90
N LEU A 42 33.64 -19.88 23.79
CA LEU A 42 32.63 -19.99 22.74
C LEU A 42 33.03 -19.22 21.47
N LEU A 43 34.05 -18.38 21.53
CA LEU A 43 34.50 -17.59 20.40
C LEU A 43 35.40 -18.41 19.48
N ALA A 44 35.21 -18.27 18.17
CA ALA A 44 36.12 -18.81 17.18
C ALA A 44 37.35 -17.91 16.96
N ASP A 45 37.16 -16.60 17.08
CA ASP A 45 38.18 -15.55 16.94
C ASP A 45 38.06 -14.55 18.12
N GLY A 46 39.11 -13.77 18.39
CA GLY A 46 39.04 -12.72 19.41
C GLY A 46 38.00 -11.65 19.09
N VAL A 47 37.43 -11.01 20.12
CA VAL A 47 36.54 -9.85 19.92
C VAL A 47 37.39 -8.63 19.60
N ALA A 48 37.03 -7.89 18.55
CA ALA A 48 37.74 -6.65 18.20
C ALA A 48 37.56 -5.57 19.29
N ASP A 49 38.60 -4.79 19.57
CA ASP A 49 38.56 -3.72 20.58
C ASP A 49 37.44 -2.70 20.34
N ALA A 50 37.13 -2.42 19.07
CA ALA A 50 36.02 -1.55 18.70
C ALA A 50 34.66 -2.11 19.15
N THR A 51 34.46 -3.43 19.06
CA THR A 51 33.24 -4.11 19.51
C THR A 51 33.12 -4.15 21.03
N ILE A 52 34.25 -4.31 21.73
CA ILE A 52 34.28 -4.22 23.20
C ILE A 52 33.93 -2.79 23.64
N THR A 53 34.52 -1.78 23.01
CA THR A 53 34.33 -0.37 23.36
C THR A 53 32.92 0.12 23.07
N ALA A 54 32.34 -0.31 21.94
CA ALA A 54 30.98 0.05 21.54
C ALA A 54 29.89 -0.83 22.17
N HIS A 55 30.27 -1.86 22.94
CA HIS A 55 29.39 -2.91 23.45
C HIS A 55 28.44 -3.49 22.39
N SER A 56 28.84 -3.45 21.13
CA SER A 56 28.04 -3.90 19.99
C SER A 56 28.93 -4.14 18.78
N GLY A 57 28.60 -5.14 17.96
CA GLY A 57 29.37 -5.50 16.79
C GLY A 57 29.17 -6.95 16.38
N ILE A 58 29.97 -7.42 15.42
CA ILE A 58 29.92 -8.80 14.94
C ILE A 58 30.98 -9.60 15.68
N ILE A 59 30.58 -10.72 16.27
CA ILE A 59 31.49 -11.71 16.85
C ILE A 59 31.41 -13.02 16.07
N VAL A 60 32.49 -13.79 16.11
CA VAL A 60 32.53 -15.12 15.49
C VAL A 60 32.45 -16.17 16.59
N LEU A 61 31.36 -16.93 16.64
CA LEU A 61 31.15 -18.03 17.58
C LEU A 61 31.52 -19.37 16.95
N ARG A 62 31.91 -20.34 17.79
CA ARG A 62 32.08 -21.74 17.41
C ARG A 62 30.80 -22.50 17.74
N HIS A 63 30.16 -23.08 16.73
CA HIS A 63 29.05 -24.01 16.94
C HIS A 63 29.57 -25.29 17.61
N ARG A 64 28.71 -26.01 18.34
CA ARG A 64 29.06 -27.29 18.96
C ARG A 64 29.61 -28.33 17.95
N ASP A 65 29.16 -28.25 16.70
CA ASP A 65 29.54 -29.16 15.61
C ASP A 65 30.83 -28.70 14.90
N GLY A 66 31.47 -27.63 15.39
CA GLY A 66 32.81 -27.18 14.99
C GLY A 66 32.87 -26.10 13.91
N TYR A 67 31.75 -25.75 13.27
CA TYR A 67 31.70 -24.67 12.28
C TYR A 67 31.60 -23.29 12.93
N ARG A 68 31.92 -22.24 12.16
CA ARG A 68 31.92 -20.83 12.62
C ARG A 68 30.60 -20.15 12.30
N ILE A 69 30.15 -19.26 13.19
CA ILE A 69 28.93 -18.46 13.02
C ILE A 69 29.26 -16.99 13.29
N GLU A 70 29.06 -16.14 12.29
CA GLU A 70 29.13 -14.69 12.49
C GLU A 70 27.79 -14.18 13.01
N VAL A 71 27.83 -13.51 14.17
CA VAL A 71 26.63 -13.07 14.87
C VAL A 71 26.78 -11.61 15.27
N PRO A 72 25.90 -10.71 14.80
CA PRO A 72 25.82 -9.38 15.36
C PRO A 72 25.25 -9.46 16.77
N VAL A 73 25.96 -8.89 17.73
CA VAL A 73 25.58 -8.88 19.15
C VAL A 73 25.55 -7.47 19.69
N THR A 74 24.72 -7.28 20.71
CA THR A 74 24.71 -6.09 21.57
C THR A 74 24.86 -6.55 23.01
N ALA A 75 25.77 -5.94 23.75
CA ALA A 75 25.99 -6.18 25.18
C ALA A 75 25.47 -4.98 25.97
N CYS A 76 24.54 -5.20 26.89
CA CYS A 76 24.06 -4.18 27.80
C CYS A 76 24.69 -4.40 29.18
N PRO A 77 25.43 -3.42 29.75
CA PRO A 77 25.96 -3.55 31.09
C PRO A 77 24.83 -3.62 32.11
N VAL A 78 24.95 -4.54 33.05
CA VAL A 78 24.06 -4.68 34.21
C VAL A 78 24.78 -4.10 35.42
N THR A 79 24.09 -3.27 36.18
CA THR A 79 24.56 -2.71 37.44
C THR A 79 23.67 -3.19 38.58
N ASP A 80 24.26 -3.35 39.77
CA ASP A 80 23.47 -3.55 40.99
C ASP A 80 22.78 -2.25 41.46
N ALA A 81 22.09 -2.33 42.60
CA ALA A 81 21.38 -1.20 43.21
C ALA A 81 22.32 -0.04 43.62
N ASP A 82 23.61 -0.33 43.82
CA ASP A 82 24.62 0.65 44.21
C ASP A 82 25.35 1.23 42.97
N GLY A 83 24.96 0.83 41.76
CA GLY A 83 25.56 1.27 40.49
C GLY A 83 26.86 0.55 40.13
N THR A 84 27.24 -0.50 40.86
CA THR A 84 28.42 -1.30 40.55
C THR A 84 28.13 -2.22 39.39
N HIS A 85 29.02 -2.25 38.39
CA HIS A 85 28.90 -3.15 37.26
C HIS A 85 29.03 -4.61 37.70
N THR A 86 27.98 -5.40 37.45
CA THR A 86 27.90 -6.81 37.84
C THR A 86 28.07 -7.76 36.66
N GLY A 87 27.97 -7.27 35.42
CA GLY A 87 28.18 -8.05 34.22
C GLY A 87 27.42 -7.52 33.00
N TYR A 88 27.13 -8.38 32.03
CA TYR A 88 26.48 -7.99 30.77
C TYR A 88 25.32 -8.90 30.41
N VAL A 89 24.26 -8.35 29.82
CA VAL A 89 23.29 -9.13 29.03
C VAL A 89 23.65 -8.96 27.57
N VAL A 90 23.99 -10.05 26.89
CA VAL A 90 24.36 -10.08 25.48
C VAL A 90 23.20 -10.65 24.68
N THR A 91 22.70 -9.90 23.72
CA THR A 91 21.67 -10.36 22.77
C THR A 91 22.28 -10.52 21.39
N ALA A 92 21.93 -11.61 20.70
CA ALA A 92 22.28 -11.81 19.31
C ALA A 92 21.11 -11.38 18.42
N ASP A 93 21.41 -10.50 17.46
CA ASP A 93 20.47 -10.14 16.42
C ASP A 93 20.66 -11.09 15.23
N GLN A 94 19.58 -11.64 14.70
CA GLN A 94 19.68 -12.58 13.57
C GLN A 94 19.67 -11.79 12.25
N PRO A 95 20.70 -11.94 11.38
CA PRO A 95 20.82 -11.13 10.17
C PRO A 95 19.63 -11.33 9.20
N GLU A 96 19.07 -12.53 9.12
CA GLU A 96 17.86 -12.80 8.31
C GLU A 96 16.64 -12.04 8.83
N THR A 97 16.45 -11.97 10.14
CA THR A 97 15.37 -11.21 10.78
C THR A 97 15.52 -9.71 10.51
N ARG A 98 16.76 -9.20 10.53
CA ARG A 98 17.05 -7.81 10.20
C ARG A 98 16.78 -7.47 8.73
N LEU A 99 17.16 -8.35 7.80
CA LEU A 99 16.88 -8.16 6.37
C LEU A 99 15.38 -8.21 6.07
N ALA A 100 14.64 -9.15 6.67
CA ALA A 100 13.19 -9.23 6.53
C ALA A 100 12.49 -7.99 7.12
N ALA A 101 12.96 -7.49 8.26
CA ALA A 101 12.46 -6.27 8.85
C ALA A 101 12.70 -5.05 7.94
N GLN A 102 13.92 -4.90 7.41
CA GLN A 102 14.26 -3.84 6.46
C GLN A 102 13.45 -3.92 5.17
N ALA A 103 13.28 -5.12 4.61
CA ALA A 103 12.49 -5.33 3.41
C ALA A 103 11.01 -4.92 3.62
N PHE A 104 10.44 -5.22 4.79
CA PHE A 104 9.10 -4.78 5.16
C PHE A 104 9.00 -3.26 5.28
N ASP A 105 9.94 -2.64 6.01
CA ASP A 105 9.91 -1.19 6.29
C ASP A 105 10.15 -0.36 5.02
N GLN A 106 11.06 -0.81 4.14
CA GLN A 106 11.45 -0.10 2.92
C GLN A 106 10.60 -0.45 1.69
N ALA A 107 9.63 -1.36 1.82
CA ALA A 107 8.74 -1.70 0.72
C ALA A 107 7.94 -0.47 0.24
N SER A 108 7.82 -0.32 -1.08
CA SER A 108 7.00 0.74 -1.69
C SER A 108 5.49 0.49 -1.57
N MET A 109 5.09 -0.73 -1.20
CA MET A 109 3.70 -1.12 -0.97
C MET A 109 3.29 -0.80 0.47
N SER A 110 2.04 -0.38 0.66
CA SER A 110 1.48 -0.23 2.01
C SER A 110 1.31 -1.62 2.62
N MET A 111 2.06 -1.91 3.69
CA MET A 111 2.02 -3.20 4.35
C MET A 111 1.71 -3.06 5.83
N SER A 112 0.87 -3.97 6.34
CA SER A 112 0.51 -4.06 7.76
C SER A 112 0.40 -5.52 8.18
N VAL A 113 0.59 -5.78 9.46
CA VAL A 113 0.30 -7.07 10.09
C VAL A 113 -0.75 -6.83 11.16
N PHE A 114 -1.78 -7.67 11.19
CA PHE A 114 -2.85 -7.64 12.18
C PHE A 114 -2.87 -8.91 13.03
N ASP A 115 -3.26 -8.80 14.29
CA ASP A 115 -3.63 -9.95 15.09
C ASP A 115 -4.99 -10.54 14.64
N LEU A 116 -5.39 -11.66 15.26
CA LEU A 116 -6.66 -12.33 14.95
C LEU A 116 -7.89 -11.51 15.37
N GLN A 117 -7.70 -10.49 16.22
CA GLN A 117 -8.71 -9.53 16.67
C GLN A 117 -8.69 -8.24 15.82
N GLN A 118 -7.98 -8.25 14.69
CA GLN A 118 -7.89 -7.15 13.71
C GLN A 118 -7.27 -5.88 14.30
N ARG A 119 -6.34 -6.03 15.25
CA ARG A 119 -5.50 -4.95 15.78
C ARG A 119 -4.14 -4.94 15.11
N TYR A 120 -3.57 -3.77 14.88
CA TYR A 120 -2.25 -3.65 14.28
C TYR A 120 -1.18 -4.28 15.19
N LEU A 121 -0.34 -5.12 14.61
CA LEU A 121 0.90 -5.63 15.22
C LEU A 121 2.12 -4.93 14.64
N ARG A 122 2.07 -4.56 13.36
CA ARG A 122 3.17 -3.89 12.65
C ARG A 122 2.67 -3.11 11.45
N VAL A 123 3.32 -2.01 11.13
CA VAL A 123 2.94 -1.13 10.01
C VAL A 123 4.21 -0.56 9.38
N ASN A 124 4.36 -0.63 8.05
CA ASN A 124 5.54 -0.07 7.40
C ASN A 124 5.42 1.44 7.09
N ASP A 125 6.52 2.04 6.62
CA ASP A 125 6.59 3.47 6.30
C ASP A 125 5.56 3.88 5.24
N ALA A 126 5.35 3.05 4.22
CA ALA A 126 4.37 3.31 3.17
C ALA A 126 2.95 3.33 3.72
N ALA A 127 2.59 2.37 4.59
CA ALA A 127 1.29 2.35 5.25
C ALA A 127 1.11 3.52 6.23
N CYS A 128 2.14 3.93 6.97
CA CYS A 128 2.09 5.12 7.82
C CYS A 128 1.77 6.38 7.00
N LYS A 129 2.36 6.53 5.80
CA LYS A 129 2.05 7.64 4.88
C LYS A 129 0.60 7.61 4.39
N VAL A 130 0.09 6.43 4.03
CA VAL A 130 -1.31 6.24 3.59
C VAL A 130 -2.30 6.55 4.71
N MET A 131 -1.99 6.14 5.94
CA MET A 131 -2.82 6.35 7.13
C MET A 131 -2.67 7.76 7.72
N GLY A 132 -1.59 8.48 7.41
CA GLY A 132 -1.32 9.83 7.91
C GLY A 132 -0.87 9.88 9.38
N VAL A 133 -0.48 8.75 9.96
CA VAL A 133 -0.08 8.61 11.38
C VAL A 133 1.13 7.66 11.50
N SER A 134 1.88 7.75 12.60
CA SER A 134 3.04 6.88 12.85
C SER A 134 2.65 5.45 13.24
N GLU A 135 3.56 4.51 13.05
CA GLU A 135 3.37 3.11 13.49
C GLU A 135 3.05 3.04 14.99
N VAL A 136 3.77 3.81 15.82
CA VAL A 136 3.55 3.87 17.27
C VAL A 136 2.11 4.29 17.62
N ALA A 137 1.49 5.14 16.82
CA ALA A 137 0.10 5.54 17.02
C ALA A 137 -0.90 4.45 16.64
N LEU A 138 -0.55 3.56 15.71
CA LEU A 138 -1.42 2.48 15.21
C LEU A 138 -1.27 1.18 16.00
N ASN A 139 -0.08 0.88 16.51
CA ASN A 139 0.23 -0.40 17.15
C ASN A 139 -0.76 -0.72 18.29
N GLY A 140 -1.34 -1.92 18.26
CA GLY A 140 -2.36 -2.41 19.19
C GLY A 140 -3.78 -1.83 19.00
N ARG A 141 -3.96 -0.82 18.13
CA ARG A 141 -5.28 -0.25 17.85
C ARG A 141 -6.09 -1.15 16.94
N PHE A 142 -7.40 -1.16 17.15
CA PHE A 142 -8.36 -1.85 16.30
C PHE A 142 -8.55 -1.03 15.01
N PHE A 143 -8.49 -1.68 13.85
CA PHE A 143 -8.52 -0.99 12.54
C PHE A 143 -9.66 0.03 12.39
N PRO A 144 -10.93 -0.28 12.73
CA PRO A 144 -12.04 0.67 12.63
C PRO A 144 -11.87 1.96 13.45
N ASP A 145 -11.04 1.94 14.50
CA ASP A 145 -10.79 3.12 15.32
C ASP A 145 -9.73 4.06 14.70
N THR A 146 -9.09 3.63 13.60
CA THR A 146 -8.00 4.38 12.93
C THR A 146 -8.40 4.96 11.58
N VAL A 147 -9.53 4.54 11.01
CA VAL A 147 -10.07 5.01 9.74
C VAL A 147 -11.44 5.67 9.93
N GLY A 148 -11.73 6.70 9.14
CA GLY A 148 -13.05 7.34 9.12
C GLY A 148 -14.05 6.59 8.24
N ASP A 149 -15.35 6.73 8.54
CA ASP A 149 -16.53 6.19 7.83
C ASP A 149 -16.56 4.67 7.57
N ALA A 150 -17.47 3.96 8.26
CA ALA A 150 -17.43 2.50 8.39
C ALA A 150 -17.79 1.72 7.11
N ASP A 151 -18.58 2.30 6.20
CA ASP A 151 -19.20 1.55 5.10
C ASP A 151 -18.17 1.06 4.05
N TYR A 152 -17.14 1.85 3.75
CA TYR A 152 -16.08 1.47 2.80
C TYR A 152 -15.12 0.41 3.35
N HIS A 153 -15.12 0.20 4.67
CA HIS A 153 -14.15 -0.63 5.38
C HIS A 153 -14.72 -1.99 5.83
N HIS A 154 -16.04 -2.22 5.70
CA HIS A 154 -16.66 -3.49 6.03
C HIS A 154 -16.10 -4.67 5.23
N GLY A 155 -15.85 -4.50 3.92
CA GLY A 155 -15.22 -5.52 3.09
C GLY A 155 -13.81 -5.90 3.56
N PHE A 156 -13.02 -4.89 3.96
CA PHE A 156 -11.68 -5.11 4.50
C PHE A 156 -11.70 -5.91 5.81
N LEU A 157 -12.57 -5.54 6.75
CA LEU A 157 -12.70 -6.25 8.02
C LEU A 157 -13.22 -7.67 7.84
N HIS A 158 -14.12 -7.88 6.87
CA HIS A 158 -14.63 -9.21 6.54
C HIS A 158 -13.49 -10.12 6.06
N HIS A 159 -12.69 -9.67 5.09
CA HIS A 159 -11.57 -10.45 4.55
C HIS A 159 -10.46 -10.69 5.58
N LEU A 160 -10.18 -9.73 6.46
CA LEU A 160 -9.28 -9.94 7.60
C LEU A 160 -9.74 -11.13 8.47
N ARG A 161 -11.04 -11.17 8.79
CA ARG A 161 -11.65 -12.25 9.58
C ARG A 161 -11.64 -13.57 8.83
N GLU A 162 -11.97 -13.55 7.54
CA GLU A 162 -11.97 -14.72 6.67
C GLU A 162 -10.58 -15.39 6.64
N VAL A 163 -9.50 -14.60 6.47
CA VAL A 163 -8.13 -15.13 6.45
C VAL A 163 -7.73 -15.67 7.83
N ALA A 164 -8.09 -14.97 8.90
CA ALA A 164 -7.81 -15.41 10.27
C ALA A 164 -8.50 -16.74 10.62
N GLU A 165 -9.77 -16.89 10.25
CA GLU A 165 -10.59 -18.07 10.56
C GLU A 165 -10.30 -19.27 9.65
N THR A 166 -10.11 -19.03 8.35
CA THR A 166 -9.93 -20.10 7.36
C THR A 166 -8.47 -20.45 7.11
N GLY A 167 -7.56 -19.52 7.37
CA GLY A 167 -6.15 -19.64 7.00
C GLY A 167 -5.92 -19.73 5.48
N ARG A 168 -6.87 -19.25 4.66
CA ARG A 168 -6.72 -19.15 3.21
C ARG A 168 -6.40 -17.70 2.83
N PRO A 169 -5.48 -17.46 1.89
CA PRO A 169 -5.20 -16.11 1.41
C PRO A 169 -6.40 -15.57 0.61
N VAL A 170 -6.60 -14.25 0.69
CA VAL A 170 -7.65 -13.53 0.00
C VAL A 170 -7.05 -12.38 -0.79
N ARG A 171 -7.51 -12.19 -2.03
CA ARG A 171 -7.17 -11.05 -2.87
C ARG A 171 -8.43 -10.43 -3.42
N TYR A 172 -8.54 -9.11 -3.31
CA TYR A 172 -9.69 -8.36 -3.82
C TYR A 172 -9.30 -6.92 -4.18
N GLU A 173 -10.19 -6.26 -4.90
CA GLU A 173 -10.05 -4.85 -5.25
C GLU A 173 -11.07 -4.03 -4.46
N SER A 174 -10.64 -2.87 -3.97
CA SER A 174 -11.48 -1.97 -3.17
C SER A 174 -11.33 -0.53 -3.66
N PHE A 175 -12.45 0.15 -3.85
CA PHE A 175 -12.47 1.61 -3.95
C PHE A 175 -12.57 2.16 -2.54
N ALA A 176 -11.47 2.72 -2.04
CA ALA A 176 -11.43 3.28 -0.70
C ALA A 176 -10.68 4.61 -0.71
N ARG A 177 -11.17 5.55 0.11
CA ARG A 177 -10.45 6.78 0.42
C ARG A 177 -9.44 6.45 1.52
N ALA A 178 -8.16 6.68 1.27
CA ALA A 178 -7.18 6.63 2.35
C ALA A 178 -7.24 7.93 3.16
N PRO A 179 -7.09 7.88 4.50
CA PRO A 179 -7.18 9.08 5.34
C PRO A 179 -6.26 10.23 4.91
N ALA A 180 -5.07 9.92 4.41
CA ALA A 180 -4.11 10.92 3.92
C ALA A 180 -4.30 11.32 2.44
N LEU A 181 -5.12 10.60 1.66
CA LEU A 181 -5.32 10.84 0.23
C LEU A 181 -6.72 11.40 -0.01
N ASN A 182 -6.78 12.63 -0.54
CA ASN A 182 -8.02 13.39 -0.74
C ASN A 182 -8.86 12.90 -1.96
N ARG A 183 -8.64 11.68 -2.45
CA ARG A 183 -9.31 11.08 -3.62
C ARG A 183 -9.60 9.60 -3.39
N GLU A 184 -10.54 9.06 -4.15
CA GLU A 184 -10.81 7.62 -4.20
C GLU A 184 -9.69 6.93 -4.99
N HIS A 185 -9.07 5.93 -4.37
CA HIS A 185 -8.04 5.10 -5.00
C HIS A 185 -8.57 3.69 -5.20
N LEU A 186 -8.19 3.07 -6.33
CA LEU A 186 -8.39 1.65 -6.56
C LEU A 186 -7.24 0.90 -5.89
N TRP A 187 -7.54 0.30 -4.75
CA TRP A 187 -6.61 -0.55 -4.03
C TRP A 187 -6.76 -1.98 -4.49
N SER A 188 -5.66 -2.58 -4.92
CA SER A 188 -5.57 -4.03 -4.96
C SER A 188 -4.96 -4.50 -3.64
N ILE A 189 -5.70 -5.32 -2.90
CA ILE A 189 -5.34 -5.76 -1.55
C ILE A 189 -5.14 -7.26 -1.57
N GLU A 190 -4.00 -7.70 -1.04
CA GLU A 190 -3.69 -9.10 -0.80
C GLU A 190 -3.51 -9.32 0.70
N MET A 191 -4.16 -10.36 1.21
CA MET A 191 -4.13 -10.75 2.62
C MET A 191 -3.72 -12.23 2.71
N TRP A 192 -2.82 -12.55 3.64
CA TRP A 192 -2.33 -13.91 3.84
C TRP A 192 -2.14 -14.23 5.33
N PRO A 193 -2.33 -15.50 5.74
CA PRO A 193 -2.12 -15.89 7.12
C PRO A 193 -0.63 -15.99 7.42
N LEU A 194 -0.24 -15.46 8.58
CA LEU A 194 1.04 -15.77 9.21
C LEU A 194 0.82 -16.90 10.19
N ARG A 195 1.66 -17.94 10.10
CA ARG A 195 1.52 -19.15 10.90
C ARG A 195 2.69 -19.32 11.85
N ALA A 196 2.40 -19.74 13.08
CA ALA A 196 3.43 -20.25 13.97
C ALA A 196 4.02 -21.55 13.41
N GLY A 197 5.19 -21.95 13.92
CA GLY A 197 5.77 -23.26 13.57
C GLY A 197 4.91 -24.48 13.97
N SER A 198 3.82 -24.29 14.73
CA SER A 198 2.79 -25.31 14.98
C SER A 198 1.79 -25.47 13.81
N GLY A 199 1.79 -24.56 12.84
CA GLY A 199 0.83 -24.50 11.73
C GLY A 199 -0.42 -23.65 12.01
N GLU A 200 -0.64 -23.23 13.26
CA GLU A 200 -1.73 -22.35 13.65
C GLU A 200 -1.54 -20.94 13.09
N VAL A 201 -2.64 -20.29 12.66
CA VAL A 201 -2.62 -18.89 12.22
C VAL A 201 -2.48 -17.99 13.45
N THR A 202 -1.47 -17.13 13.47
CA THR A 202 -1.20 -16.21 14.58
C THR A 202 -1.46 -14.75 14.22
N ALA A 203 -1.43 -14.41 12.94
CA ALA A 203 -1.63 -13.06 12.45
C ALA A 203 -2.05 -13.08 10.97
N VAL A 204 -2.47 -11.93 10.46
CA VAL A 204 -2.77 -11.71 9.05
C VAL A 204 -1.87 -10.62 8.51
N GLY A 205 -1.07 -10.95 7.49
CA GLY A 205 -0.29 -9.98 6.73
C GLY A 205 -1.13 -9.39 5.61
N ILE A 206 -0.92 -8.12 5.32
CA ILE A 206 -1.58 -7.41 4.22
C ILE A 206 -0.55 -6.63 3.42
N ALA A 207 -0.70 -6.64 2.10
CA ALA A 207 -0.12 -5.68 1.18
C ALA A 207 -1.23 -5.02 0.36
N ALA A 208 -1.21 -3.70 0.31
CA ALA A 208 -2.09 -2.89 -0.52
C ALA A 208 -1.25 -2.06 -1.49
N PHE A 209 -1.63 -2.09 -2.76
CA PHE A 209 -0.97 -1.33 -3.81
C PHE A 209 -1.98 -0.45 -4.55
N ASP A 210 -1.56 0.79 -4.77
CA ASP A 210 -2.34 1.78 -5.49
C ASP A 210 -2.15 1.58 -7.00
N ASN A 211 -3.17 1.03 -7.65
CA ASN A 211 -3.20 0.83 -9.09
C ASN A 211 -3.93 1.97 -9.83
N THR A 212 -4.27 3.06 -9.14
CA THR A 212 -5.18 4.08 -9.67
C THR A 212 -4.68 4.65 -10.99
N GLU A 213 -3.40 5.02 -11.10
CA GLU A 213 -2.83 5.54 -12.36
C GLU A 213 -2.89 4.53 -13.50
N GLN A 214 -2.53 3.26 -13.23
CA GLN A 214 -2.51 2.19 -14.23
C GLN A 214 -3.92 1.86 -14.71
N TYR A 215 -4.88 1.85 -13.79
CA TYR A 215 -6.28 1.64 -14.08
C TYR A 215 -6.83 2.77 -14.97
N TRP A 216 -6.59 4.04 -14.61
CA TRP A 216 -7.04 5.18 -15.42
C TRP A 216 -6.34 5.26 -16.78
N ALA A 217 -5.05 4.92 -16.85
CA ALA A 217 -4.33 4.84 -18.12
C ALA A 217 -4.92 3.76 -19.04
N ARG A 218 -5.19 2.56 -18.51
CA ARG A 218 -5.85 1.48 -19.25
C ARG A 218 -7.27 1.86 -19.68
N ARG A 219 -8.04 2.49 -18.79
CA ARG A 219 -9.42 2.94 -19.09
C ARG A 219 -9.43 4.01 -20.18
N ARG A 220 -8.50 4.97 -20.14
CA ARG A 220 -8.32 6.00 -21.17
C ARG A 220 -7.99 5.35 -22.53
N LEU A 221 -7.06 4.40 -22.56
CA LEU A 221 -6.70 3.70 -23.80
C LEU A 221 -7.86 2.89 -24.36
N ALA A 222 -8.60 2.18 -23.51
CA ALA A 222 -9.79 1.43 -23.93
C ALA A 222 -10.83 2.36 -24.58
N LEU A 223 -11.12 3.50 -23.94
CA LEU A 223 -12.05 4.50 -24.47
C LEU A 223 -11.58 5.12 -25.80
N LEU A 224 -10.28 5.41 -25.93
CA LEU A 224 -9.71 5.92 -27.18
C LEU A 224 -9.77 4.89 -28.31
N ASN A 225 -9.52 3.62 -28.02
CA ASN A 225 -9.65 2.55 -29.00
C ASN A 225 -11.11 2.38 -29.45
N GLU A 226 -12.05 2.38 -28.50
CA GLU A 226 -13.47 2.29 -28.80
C GLU A 226 -13.91 3.49 -29.67
N ALA A 227 -13.51 4.72 -29.31
CA ALA A 227 -13.73 5.92 -30.10
C ALA A 227 -13.19 5.79 -31.54
N ALA A 228 -11.94 5.33 -31.68
CA ALA A 228 -11.29 5.19 -33.00
C ALA A 228 -11.97 4.15 -33.90
N THR A 229 -12.65 3.16 -33.31
CA THR A 229 -13.36 2.11 -34.06
C THR A 229 -14.83 2.42 -34.28
N GLY A 230 -15.46 3.20 -33.39
CA GLY A 230 -16.91 3.40 -33.36
C GLY A 230 -17.39 4.75 -33.86
N ILE A 231 -16.55 5.80 -33.86
CA ILE A 231 -16.95 7.16 -34.26
C ILE A 231 -16.51 7.43 -35.71
N GLY A 232 -17.42 8.01 -36.50
CA GLY A 232 -17.10 8.46 -37.85
C GLY A 232 -17.00 7.30 -38.84
N THR A 233 -17.72 6.22 -38.55
CA THR A 233 -17.81 5.04 -39.43
C THR A 233 -18.60 5.34 -40.72
N THR A 234 -19.30 6.47 -40.75
CA THR A 234 -20.10 6.96 -41.87
C THR A 234 -19.76 8.42 -42.19
N LEU A 235 -20.17 8.91 -43.36
CA LEU A 235 -20.09 10.33 -43.73
C LEU A 235 -21.25 11.17 -43.15
N ASP A 236 -22.14 10.56 -42.35
CA ASP A 236 -23.24 11.26 -41.71
C ASP A 236 -22.75 11.89 -40.39
N VAL A 237 -22.69 13.22 -40.40
CA VAL A 237 -22.19 14.00 -39.26
C VAL A 237 -23.12 13.90 -38.05
N VAL A 238 -24.44 13.77 -38.28
CA VAL A 238 -25.42 13.58 -37.19
C VAL A 238 -25.19 12.21 -36.56
N ARG A 239 -25.01 11.18 -37.39
CA ARG A 239 -24.69 9.83 -36.89
C ARG A 239 -23.39 9.81 -36.10
N THR A 240 -22.35 10.50 -36.58
CA THR A 240 -21.07 10.64 -35.88
C THR A 240 -21.25 11.31 -34.51
N ALA A 241 -22.13 12.31 -34.41
CA ALA A 241 -22.45 12.97 -33.14
C ALA A 241 -23.20 12.05 -32.16
N GLU A 242 -24.10 11.20 -32.65
CA GLU A 242 -24.78 10.17 -31.86
C GLU A 242 -23.78 9.13 -31.33
N GLU A 243 -22.89 8.62 -32.18
CA GLU A 243 -21.83 7.65 -31.81
C GLU A 243 -20.94 8.19 -30.67
N LEU A 244 -20.60 9.49 -30.73
CA LEU A 244 -19.85 10.16 -29.66
C LEU A 244 -20.63 10.20 -28.34
N ILE A 245 -21.94 10.46 -28.37
CA ILE A 245 -22.78 10.49 -27.17
C ILE A 245 -22.94 9.10 -26.56
N GLU A 246 -23.19 8.09 -27.41
CA GLU A 246 -23.30 6.69 -26.99
C GLU A 246 -22.03 6.21 -26.28
N LEU A 247 -20.85 6.66 -26.73
CA LEU A 247 -19.58 6.34 -26.09
C LEU A 247 -19.41 7.04 -24.71
N LEU A 248 -19.77 8.32 -24.63
CA LEU A 248 -19.50 9.16 -23.46
C LEU A 248 -20.52 8.98 -22.33
N VAL A 249 -21.75 8.60 -22.64
CA VAL A 249 -22.85 8.45 -21.67
C VAL A 249 -23.16 6.97 -21.46
N PRO A 250 -23.15 6.45 -20.22
CA PRO A 250 -22.96 7.17 -18.94
C PRO A 250 -21.50 7.21 -18.46
N SER A 251 -20.57 6.60 -19.21
CA SER A 251 -19.22 6.24 -18.72
C SER A 251 -18.32 7.43 -18.36
N TYR A 252 -18.56 8.60 -18.96
CA TYR A 252 -17.73 9.80 -18.79
C TYR A 252 -18.54 11.01 -18.29
N ALA A 253 -19.80 11.13 -18.69
CA ALA A 253 -20.67 12.22 -18.28
C ALA A 253 -22.12 11.76 -18.10
N ASP A 254 -22.83 12.44 -17.20
CA ASP A 254 -24.27 12.25 -16.98
C ASP A 254 -25.12 12.89 -18.10
N PHE A 255 -24.55 13.83 -18.85
CA PHE A 255 -25.19 14.50 -19.98
C PHE A 255 -24.14 14.98 -20.99
N VAL A 256 -24.40 14.76 -22.28
CA VAL A 256 -23.59 15.27 -23.39
C VAL A 256 -24.53 15.85 -24.44
N SER A 257 -24.12 16.96 -25.06
CA SER A 257 -24.77 17.52 -26.25
C SER A 257 -23.74 17.92 -27.29
N VAL A 258 -24.09 17.72 -28.56
CA VAL A 258 -23.29 18.14 -29.71
C VAL A 258 -24.07 19.20 -30.48
N ASP A 259 -23.48 20.38 -30.58
CA ASP A 259 -24.04 21.51 -31.32
C ASP A 259 -23.07 21.87 -32.45
N LEU A 260 -23.57 21.98 -33.69
CA LEU A 260 -22.76 22.22 -34.89
C LEU A 260 -23.15 23.54 -35.55
N LEU A 261 -22.22 24.14 -36.29
CA LEU A 261 -22.52 25.27 -37.15
C LEU A 261 -23.38 24.79 -38.33
N ASP A 262 -24.35 25.61 -38.76
CA ASP A 262 -25.30 25.22 -39.81
C ASP A 262 -24.60 24.85 -41.14
N TRP A 263 -23.47 25.48 -41.48
CA TRP A 263 -22.72 25.15 -42.70
C TRP A 263 -22.17 23.72 -42.71
N VAL A 264 -21.90 23.12 -41.54
CA VAL A 264 -21.41 21.73 -41.40
C VAL A 264 -22.50 20.72 -41.76
N LEU A 265 -23.77 21.11 -41.59
CA LEU A 265 -24.93 20.31 -41.99
C LEU A 265 -25.27 20.47 -43.48
N GLY A 266 -24.66 21.46 -44.14
CA GLY A 266 -24.81 21.74 -45.56
C GLY A 266 -23.51 21.53 -46.36
N ALA A 267 -23.52 21.94 -47.62
CA ALA A 267 -22.34 21.98 -48.49
C ALA A 267 -21.89 23.43 -48.74
N GLU A 268 -21.96 24.27 -47.71
CA GLU A 268 -21.66 25.71 -47.79
C GLU A 268 -20.25 26.01 -47.24
N GLU A 269 -19.66 27.13 -47.66
CA GLU A 269 -18.34 27.56 -47.17
C GLU A 269 -18.38 27.95 -45.67
N PRO A 270 -17.27 27.80 -44.93
CA PRO A 270 -17.21 28.18 -43.52
C PRO A 270 -17.48 29.69 -43.35
N PRO A 271 -18.44 30.10 -42.50
CA PRO A 271 -18.72 31.50 -42.26
C PRO A 271 -17.59 32.15 -41.46
N ALA A 272 -17.36 33.45 -41.69
CA ALA A 272 -16.52 34.25 -40.78
C ALA A 272 -17.21 34.31 -39.40
N LEU A 273 -16.53 33.88 -38.35
CA LEU A 273 -17.07 33.85 -36.99
C LEU A 273 -17.42 35.28 -36.52
N PRO A 274 -18.70 35.59 -36.20
CA PRO A 274 -19.08 36.93 -35.79
C PRO A 274 -18.56 37.31 -34.39
N ASP A 275 -18.25 38.59 -34.19
CA ASP A 275 -17.87 39.13 -32.87
C ASP A 275 -19.03 39.06 -31.85
N ALA A 276 -20.28 39.09 -32.33
CA ALA A 276 -21.48 39.22 -31.50
C ALA A 276 -22.00 37.90 -30.86
N GLY A 277 -21.48 36.74 -31.27
CA GLY A 277 -21.91 35.42 -30.79
C GLY A 277 -21.87 34.37 -31.89
N VAL A 278 -22.04 33.10 -31.51
CA VAL A 278 -22.01 31.97 -32.44
C VAL A 278 -23.34 31.24 -32.39
N GLU A 279 -24.02 31.16 -33.54
CA GLU A 279 -25.23 30.35 -33.70
C GLU A 279 -24.84 28.90 -33.99
N LEU A 280 -25.30 27.98 -33.15
CA LEU A 280 -25.09 26.54 -33.30
C LEU A 280 -26.43 25.83 -33.24
N ARG A 281 -26.55 24.73 -33.97
CA ARG A 281 -27.72 23.85 -33.97
C ARG A 281 -27.39 22.57 -33.22
N ARG A 282 -28.24 22.22 -32.26
CA ARG A 282 -28.10 20.95 -31.53
C ARG A 282 -28.43 19.78 -32.45
N VAL A 283 -27.48 18.89 -32.70
CA VAL A 283 -27.69 17.74 -33.59
C VAL A 283 -27.91 16.44 -32.83
N ALA A 284 -27.36 16.32 -31.63
CA ALA A 284 -27.56 15.15 -30.78
C ALA A 284 -27.33 15.50 -29.30
N HIS A 285 -27.99 14.77 -28.39
CA HIS A 285 -27.70 14.81 -26.96
C HIS A 285 -28.09 13.50 -26.27
N GLY A 286 -27.49 13.19 -25.12
CA GLY A 286 -27.80 12.00 -24.33
C GLY A 286 -27.65 12.24 -22.83
N SER A 287 -28.33 11.44 -22.02
CA SER A 287 -28.24 11.50 -20.55
C SER A 287 -28.31 10.13 -19.90
N ALA A 288 -27.57 9.97 -18.80
CA ALA A 288 -27.58 8.77 -17.98
C ALA A 288 -28.89 8.59 -17.18
N ARG A 289 -29.70 9.64 -17.01
CA ARG A 289 -30.92 9.61 -16.20
C ARG A 289 -32.17 9.38 -17.07
N PRO A 290 -32.94 8.30 -16.85
CA PRO A 290 -34.17 8.04 -17.60
C PRO A 290 -35.23 9.11 -17.30
N GLY A 291 -35.93 9.61 -18.33
CA GLY A 291 -37.04 10.57 -18.18
C GLY A 291 -36.71 12.05 -18.46
N ASN A 292 -35.56 12.37 -19.06
CA ASN A 292 -35.14 13.67 -19.59
C ASN A 292 -35.87 14.93 -19.06
N PRO A 293 -35.25 15.67 -18.12
CA PRO A 293 -35.55 17.08 -17.95
C PRO A 293 -34.39 18.01 -18.36
N GLY A 294 -33.35 17.52 -19.05
CA GLY A 294 -32.04 18.21 -19.11
C GLY A 294 -31.73 19.05 -20.35
N ALA A 295 -32.30 18.74 -21.51
CA ALA A 295 -32.06 19.54 -22.70
C ALA A 295 -33.07 20.70 -22.78
N ALA A 296 -32.66 21.89 -22.33
CA ALA A 296 -33.45 23.11 -22.52
C ALA A 296 -33.67 23.46 -24.01
N LEU A 297 -32.87 22.88 -24.90
CA LEU A 297 -32.90 23.05 -26.35
C LEU A 297 -33.19 21.70 -27.02
N ARG A 298 -34.11 21.69 -27.99
CA ARG A 298 -34.46 20.49 -28.74
C ARG A 298 -33.42 20.18 -29.82
N ILE A 299 -33.33 18.91 -30.23
CA ILE A 299 -32.58 18.53 -31.43
C ILE A 299 -33.15 19.31 -32.63
N GLY A 300 -32.25 19.86 -33.43
CA GLY A 300 -32.54 20.71 -34.58
C GLY A 300 -32.80 22.17 -34.25
N GLU A 301 -32.86 22.57 -32.98
CA GLU A 301 -33.11 23.97 -32.59
C GLU A 301 -31.82 24.79 -32.65
N PRO A 302 -31.78 25.92 -33.40
CA PRO A 302 -30.64 26.82 -33.39
C PRO A 302 -30.62 27.64 -32.09
N HIS A 303 -29.42 27.87 -31.56
CA HIS A 303 -29.18 28.67 -30.36
C HIS A 303 -27.91 29.49 -30.47
N VAL A 304 -27.96 30.72 -29.95
CA VAL A 304 -26.83 31.65 -29.98
C VAL A 304 -26.06 31.60 -28.66
N TYR A 305 -24.83 31.10 -28.72
CA TYR A 305 -23.89 31.20 -27.60
C TYR A 305 -23.25 32.59 -27.58
N ARG A 306 -23.38 33.28 -26.44
CA ARG A 306 -22.72 34.56 -26.20
C ARG A 306 -21.19 34.38 -26.19
N PRO A 307 -20.40 35.37 -26.63
CA PRO A 307 -18.93 35.26 -26.72
C PRO A 307 -18.20 34.86 -25.42
N ALA A 308 -18.80 35.13 -24.26
CA ALA A 308 -18.23 34.78 -22.96
C ALA A 308 -18.43 33.31 -22.55
N LEU A 309 -19.31 32.57 -23.23
CA LEU A 309 -19.62 31.18 -22.90
C LEU A 309 -18.58 30.21 -23.47
N PRO A 310 -18.31 29.07 -22.79
CA PRO A 310 -17.27 28.12 -23.21
C PRO A 310 -17.37 27.66 -24.68
N PRO A 311 -18.55 27.31 -25.24
CA PRO A 311 -18.64 26.88 -26.64
C PRO A 311 -18.23 27.96 -27.65
N ALA A 312 -18.61 29.22 -27.41
CA ALA A 312 -18.25 30.33 -28.28
C ALA A 312 -16.76 30.70 -28.19
N ARG A 313 -16.12 30.49 -27.03
CA ARG A 313 -14.67 30.68 -26.86
C ARG A 313 -13.88 29.61 -27.57
N ALA A 314 -14.27 28.34 -27.43
CA ALA A 314 -13.56 27.21 -28.02
C ALA A 314 -13.51 27.26 -29.56
N LEU A 315 -14.49 27.89 -30.22
CA LEU A 315 -14.49 28.07 -31.67
C LEU A 315 -13.62 29.25 -32.16
N ARG A 316 -13.12 30.10 -31.25
CA ARG A 316 -12.29 31.28 -31.57
C ARG A 316 -10.79 31.05 -31.33
N GLU A 317 -10.42 29.98 -30.64
CA GLU A 317 -9.03 29.54 -30.39
C GLU A 317 -8.54 28.63 -31.51
#